data_AF-A0A1R0GQP3-F1
#
_entry.id   AF-A0A1R0GQP3-F1
#
_cell.length_a   1.000
_cell.length_b   1.000
_cell.length_c   1.000
_cell.angle_alpha   90.00
_cell.angle_beta   90.00
_cell.angle_gamma   90.00
#
_symmetry.space_group_name_H-M   'P 1'
#
loop_
_entity.id
_entity.type
_entity.pdbx_description
1 polymer ?
#
loop_
_entity_poly.entity_id
_entity_poly.type
_entity_poly.pdbx_seq_one_letter_code
_entity_poly.pdbx_strand_id
1 'polypeptide(L)'
;MCFARLFSYFDNIDRISGSDYVPNDQDVLRSRVKTTGINETLFKVGDLTYRMLDVGGQRSERKKWIHCFENVTAILFLVAISEYDQVLIEDEGVNRMQEALTLFDSICNSRWFSKTSIILFLNKIDLFREKIPKSPLNLYFSDYKGGNDVDSAGEYILRRFVSLNQSDSKQVYTHFTCATDTNQIKFVMAAVNDIIVQNNLRDIGLI
;
A
#
# COMPACT_ATOMS: atom_id res chain seq x y z
N MET A 1 1.65 15.45 -10.47
CA MET A 1 1.54 14.52 -11.62
C MET A 1 2.69 13.53 -11.61
N CYS A 2 2.42 12.26 -11.91
CA CYS A 2 3.35 11.13 -11.79
C CYS A 2 4.31 11.08 -12.99
N PHE A 3 5.33 11.94 -13.01
CA PHE A 3 6.23 12.11 -14.18
C PHE A 3 7.00 10.84 -14.56
N ALA A 4 7.52 10.07 -13.60
CA ALA A 4 8.33 8.88 -13.88
C ALA A 4 7.61 7.77 -14.67
N ARG A 5 6.27 7.66 -14.55
CA ARG A 5 5.50 6.65 -15.30
C ARG A 5 5.29 7.04 -16.76
N LEU A 6 5.17 8.33 -17.09
CA LEU A 6 5.08 8.75 -18.49
C LEU A 6 6.39 8.46 -19.23
N PHE A 7 7.54 8.78 -18.61
CA PHE A 7 8.86 8.56 -19.20
C PHE A 7 9.02 7.12 -19.69
N SER A 8 8.69 6.11 -18.87
CA SER A 8 8.77 4.71 -19.32
C SER A 8 8.00 4.38 -20.61
N TYR A 9 6.81 4.94 -20.83
CA TYR A 9 6.05 4.65 -22.06
C TYR A 9 6.63 5.42 -23.24
N PHE A 10 7.05 6.67 -23.03
CA PHE A 10 7.68 7.50 -24.06
C PHE A 10 9.07 6.96 -24.45
N ASP A 11 9.85 6.47 -23.51
CA ASP A 11 11.16 5.85 -23.73
C ASP A 11 11.07 4.55 -24.55
N ASN A 12 9.88 3.93 -24.58
CA ASN A 12 9.59 2.70 -25.32
C ASN A 12 8.56 2.91 -26.43
N ILE A 13 8.32 4.17 -26.84
CA ILE A 13 7.22 4.51 -27.76
C ILE A 13 7.35 3.80 -29.10
N ASP A 14 8.58 3.63 -29.60
CA ASP A 14 8.82 2.94 -30.88
C ASP A 14 8.41 1.47 -30.79
N ARG A 15 8.71 0.82 -29.66
CA ARG A 15 8.30 -0.58 -29.41
C ARG A 15 6.79 -0.70 -29.24
N ILE A 16 6.17 0.23 -28.52
CA ILE A 16 4.73 0.19 -28.18
C ILE A 16 3.85 0.57 -29.38
N SER A 17 4.36 1.41 -30.30
CA SER A 17 3.62 1.86 -31.48
C SER A 17 3.70 0.92 -32.69
N GLY A 18 4.51 -0.14 -32.62
CA GLY A 18 4.62 -1.16 -33.65
C GLY A 18 3.30 -1.90 -33.89
N SER A 19 2.97 -2.21 -35.15
CA SER A 19 1.73 -2.91 -35.52
C SER A 19 1.65 -4.35 -34.98
N ASP A 20 2.79 -4.94 -34.64
CA ASP A 20 2.98 -6.27 -34.08
C ASP A 20 3.24 -6.25 -32.56
N TYR A 21 3.01 -5.12 -31.90
CA TYR A 21 3.24 -4.98 -30.46
C TYR A 21 2.44 -5.99 -29.63
N VAL A 22 3.16 -6.74 -28.79
CA VAL A 22 2.61 -7.59 -27.73
C VAL A 22 3.17 -7.09 -26.39
N PRO A 23 2.31 -6.75 -25.41
CA PRO A 23 2.76 -6.30 -24.09
C PRO A 23 3.60 -7.37 -23.39
N ASN A 24 4.72 -6.95 -22.80
CA ASN A 24 5.46 -7.80 -21.87
C ASN A 24 4.95 -7.62 -20.43
N ASP A 25 5.43 -8.45 -19.50
CA ASP A 25 5.02 -8.39 -18.09
C ASP A 25 5.25 -7.00 -17.47
N GLN A 26 6.33 -6.30 -17.86
CA GLN A 26 6.63 -4.98 -17.35
C GLN A 26 5.63 -3.92 -17.83
N ASP A 27 5.14 -4.04 -19.07
CA ASP A 27 4.08 -3.19 -19.64
C ASP A 27 2.77 -3.43 -18.90
N VAL A 28 2.41 -4.70 -18.66
CA VAL A 28 1.22 -5.08 -17.90
C VAL A 28 1.28 -4.52 -16.48
N LEU A 29 2.40 -4.70 -15.77
CA LEU A 29 2.59 -4.18 -14.40
C LEU A 29 2.57 -2.64 -14.32
N ARG A 30 2.94 -1.95 -15.41
CA ARG A 30 2.91 -0.48 -15.49
C ARG A 30 1.57 0.06 -15.98
N SER A 31 0.71 -0.79 -16.55
CA SER A 31 -0.62 -0.40 -17.02
C SER A 31 -1.47 0.12 -15.85
N ARG A 32 -2.28 1.15 -16.09
CA ARG A 32 -3.15 1.72 -15.05
C ARG A 32 -4.60 1.49 -15.44
N VAL A 33 -5.20 0.48 -14.84
CA VAL A 33 -6.64 0.26 -14.87
C VAL A 33 -7.19 0.60 -13.49
N LYS A 34 -8.26 1.40 -13.45
CA LYS A 34 -8.93 1.72 -12.18
C LYS A 34 -9.73 0.49 -11.75
N THR A 35 -9.38 -0.12 -10.62
CA THR A 35 -10.22 -1.15 -9.99
C THR A 35 -11.56 -0.54 -9.58
N THR A 36 -12.66 -1.18 -9.99
CA THR A 36 -14.02 -0.85 -9.57
C THR A 36 -14.67 -2.12 -9.00
N GLY A 37 -15.50 -1.96 -7.98
CA GLY A 37 -16.09 -3.09 -7.28
C GLY A 37 -15.11 -3.85 -6.39
N ILE A 38 -15.41 -5.14 -6.20
CA ILE A 38 -14.65 -6.10 -5.41
C ILE A 38 -14.35 -7.28 -6.32
N ASN A 39 -13.07 -7.60 -6.50
CA ASN A 39 -12.63 -8.76 -7.26
C ASN A 39 -12.04 -9.80 -6.33
N GLU A 40 -12.44 -11.05 -6.50
CA GLU A 40 -11.93 -12.17 -5.73
C GLU A 40 -10.96 -12.99 -6.59
N THR A 41 -9.81 -13.34 -6.02
CA THR A 41 -8.85 -14.26 -6.64
C THR A 41 -8.47 -15.34 -5.63
N LEU A 42 -8.63 -16.59 -6.05
CA LEU A 42 -8.23 -17.76 -5.28
C LEU A 42 -6.95 -18.34 -5.89
N PHE A 43 -5.95 -18.57 -5.05
CA PHE A 43 -4.71 -19.19 -5.50
C PHE A 43 -4.08 -20.04 -4.37
N LYS A 44 -3.25 -21.01 -4.74
CA LYS A 44 -2.62 -21.94 -3.80
C LYS A 44 -1.11 -21.67 -3.75
N VAL A 45 -0.55 -21.61 -2.54
CA VAL A 45 0.90 -21.52 -2.31
C VAL A 45 1.29 -22.57 -1.27
N GLY A 46 2.09 -23.56 -1.69
CA GLY A 46 2.31 -24.76 -0.87
C GLY A 46 0.99 -25.48 -0.60
N ASP A 47 0.68 -25.73 0.67
CA ASP A 47 -0.57 -26.38 1.10
C ASP A 47 -1.69 -25.38 1.46
N LEU A 48 -1.39 -24.08 1.49
CA LEU A 48 -2.35 -23.04 1.87
C LEU A 48 -3.11 -22.50 0.65
N THR A 49 -4.41 -22.32 0.82
CA THR A 49 -5.28 -21.66 -0.16
C THR A 49 -5.52 -20.22 0.28
N TYR A 50 -5.15 -19.27 -0.57
CA TYR A 50 -5.29 -17.84 -0.34
C TYR A 50 -6.52 -17.33 -1.08
N ARG A 51 -7.34 -16.57 -0.36
CA ARG A 51 -8.47 -15.80 -0.88
C ARG A 51 -8.14 -14.33 -0.82
N MET A 52 -7.76 -13.75 -1.95
CA MET A 52 -7.44 -12.33 -2.06
C MET A 52 -8.63 -11.57 -2.59
N LEU A 53 -9.03 -10.51 -1.87
CA LEU A 53 -10.09 -9.60 -2.25
C LEU A 53 -9.45 -8.25 -2.61
N ASP A 54 -9.45 -7.90 -3.90
CA ASP A 54 -9.02 -6.59 -4.40
C ASP A 54 -10.22 -5.64 -4.44
N VAL A 55 -10.09 -4.47 -3.80
CA VAL A 55 -11.18 -3.51 -3.63
C VAL A 55 -10.78 -2.16 -4.22
N GLY A 56 -11.73 -1.50 -4.89
CA GLY A 56 -11.49 -0.13 -5.38
C GLY A 56 -11.16 0.85 -4.25
N GLY A 57 -10.04 1.56 -4.36
CA GLY A 57 -9.54 2.49 -3.32
C GLY A 57 -10.14 3.91 -3.33
N GLN A 58 -10.81 4.29 -4.42
CA GLN A 58 -11.40 5.62 -4.59
C GLN A 58 -12.58 5.84 -3.65
N ARG A 59 -12.84 7.09 -3.25
CA ARG A 59 -13.89 7.42 -2.27
C ARG A 59 -15.28 6.88 -2.68
N SER A 60 -15.59 6.86 -3.97
CA SER A 60 -16.85 6.30 -4.50
C SER A 60 -17.01 4.79 -4.29
N GLU A 61 -15.90 4.06 -4.20
CA GLU A 61 -15.86 2.60 -4.08
C GLU A 61 -15.89 2.13 -2.63
N ARG A 62 -15.44 2.96 -1.67
CA ARG A 62 -15.27 2.57 -0.25
C ARG A 62 -16.56 2.15 0.44
N LYS A 63 -17.73 2.62 0.00
CA LYS A 63 -19.02 2.16 0.53
C LYS A 63 -19.24 0.67 0.32
N LYS A 64 -18.61 0.08 -0.71
CA LYS A 64 -18.74 -1.36 -1.04
C LYS A 64 -17.87 -2.22 -0.12
N TRP A 65 -16.87 -1.67 0.55
CA TRP A 65 -15.89 -2.43 1.34
C TRP A 65 -16.53 -3.25 2.46
N ILE A 66 -17.67 -2.81 3.02
CA ILE A 66 -18.38 -3.56 4.06
C ILE A 66 -18.73 -5.00 3.64
N HIS A 67 -18.85 -5.27 2.34
CA HIS A 67 -19.14 -6.60 1.80
C HIS A 67 -17.98 -7.59 1.91
N CYS A 68 -16.77 -7.15 2.29
CA CYS A 68 -15.60 -8.01 2.45
C CYS A 68 -15.00 -7.99 3.87
N PHE A 69 -15.72 -7.49 4.87
CA PHE A 69 -15.18 -7.28 6.23
C PHE A 69 -15.26 -8.51 7.14
N GLU A 70 -15.93 -9.59 6.72
CA GLU A 70 -16.06 -10.80 7.52
C GLU A 70 -14.88 -11.77 7.30
N ASN A 71 -14.39 -12.35 8.40
CA ASN A 71 -13.34 -13.38 8.41
C ASN A 71 -12.04 -12.99 7.69
N VAL A 72 -11.64 -11.72 7.81
CA VAL A 72 -10.38 -11.22 7.24
C VAL A 72 -9.20 -11.60 8.15
N THR A 73 -8.30 -12.43 7.64
CA THR A 73 -7.06 -12.83 8.33
C THR A 73 -6.09 -11.66 8.48
N ALA A 74 -5.86 -10.93 7.39
CA ALA A 74 -4.97 -9.78 7.34
C ALA A 74 -5.42 -8.77 6.30
N ILE A 75 -5.16 -7.49 6.55
CA ILE A 75 -5.39 -6.40 5.59
C ILE A 75 -4.06 -6.02 4.98
N LEU A 76 -3.96 -6.04 3.65
CA LEU A 76 -2.85 -5.44 2.92
C LEU A 76 -3.18 -3.98 2.60
N PHE A 77 -2.54 -3.05 3.29
CA PHE A 77 -2.76 -1.62 3.10
C PHE A 77 -1.59 -1.01 2.34
N LEU A 78 -1.83 -0.48 1.13
CA LEU A 78 -0.81 0.12 0.28
C LEU A 78 -0.86 1.65 0.33
N VAL A 79 0.29 2.27 0.61
CA VAL A 79 0.47 3.73 0.61
C VAL A 79 1.50 4.11 -0.43
N ALA A 80 1.16 5.02 -1.33
CA ALA A 80 2.12 5.60 -2.25
C ALA A 80 2.89 6.74 -1.56
N ILE A 81 4.03 6.43 -0.94
CA ILE A 81 4.74 7.42 -0.11
C ILE A 81 5.26 8.60 -0.90
N SER A 82 5.52 8.44 -2.20
CA SER A 82 5.91 9.53 -3.11
C SER A 82 4.84 10.60 -3.34
N GLU A 83 3.62 10.44 -2.82
CA GLU A 83 2.48 11.35 -3.06
C GLU A 83 2.28 12.38 -1.93
N TYR A 84 3.26 12.53 -1.04
CA TYR A 84 3.23 13.48 0.10
C TYR A 84 3.02 14.95 -0.30
N ASP A 85 3.41 15.32 -1.52
CA ASP A 85 3.34 16.65 -2.11
C ASP A 85 2.15 16.83 -3.06
N GLN A 86 1.21 15.88 -3.10
CA GLN A 86 0.12 15.83 -4.07
C GLN A 86 -1.26 15.95 -3.41
N VAL A 87 -2.21 16.45 -4.18
CA VAL A 87 -3.63 16.51 -3.82
C VAL A 87 -4.44 15.40 -4.51
N LEU A 88 -5.60 15.05 -3.97
CA LEU A 88 -6.48 14.05 -4.56
C LEU A 88 -6.97 14.52 -5.94
N ILE A 89 -7.30 13.57 -6.81
CA ILE A 89 -7.88 13.89 -8.12
C ILE A 89 -9.35 14.28 -7.93
N GLU A 90 -10.01 13.67 -6.96
CA GLU A 90 -11.41 13.90 -6.62
C GLU A 90 -11.63 15.21 -5.84
N ASP A 91 -10.58 15.78 -5.24
CA ASP A 91 -10.65 16.95 -4.37
C ASP A 91 -9.26 17.61 -4.24
N GLU A 92 -9.06 18.73 -4.95
CA GLU A 92 -7.78 19.45 -4.96
C GLU A 92 -7.45 20.14 -3.63
N GLY A 93 -8.40 20.23 -2.70
CA GLY A 93 -8.17 20.78 -1.35
C GLY A 93 -7.55 19.78 -0.38
N VAL A 94 -7.45 18.49 -0.75
CA VAL A 94 -7.05 17.42 0.18
C VAL A 94 -5.73 16.80 -0.27
N ASN A 95 -4.72 16.87 0.61
CA ASN A 95 -3.44 16.18 0.41
C ASN A 95 -3.61 14.65 0.44
N ARG A 96 -2.95 13.94 -0.49
CA ARG A 96 -3.07 12.48 -0.66
C ARG A 96 -2.50 11.68 0.51
N MET A 97 -1.40 12.14 1.10
CA MET A 97 -0.83 11.48 2.27
C MET A 97 -1.71 11.68 3.51
N GLN A 98 -2.29 12.86 3.67
CA GLN A 98 -3.24 13.10 4.76
C GLN A 98 -4.50 12.23 4.62
N GLU A 99 -5.04 12.11 3.40
CA GLU A 99 -6.14 11.17 3.12
C GLU A 99 -5.75 9.72 3.44
N ALA A 100 -4.55 9.29 3.08
CA ALA A 100 -4.07 7.94 3.37
C ALA A 100 -3.94 7.68 4.89
N LEU A 101 -3.44 8.65 5.66
CA LEU A 101 -3.38 8.57 7.12
C LEU A 101 -4.78 8.47 7.73
N THR A 102 -5.71 9.33 7.31
CA THR A 102 -7.11 9.29 7.78
C THR A 102 -7.79 7.97 7.44
N LEU A 103 -7.58 7.45 6.22
CA LEU A 103 -8.11 6.16 5.82
C LEU A 103 -7.51 5.03 6.65
N PHE A 104 -6.19 5.02 6.84
CA PHE A 104 -5.51 4.02 7.65
C PHE A 104 -6.03 4.04 9.09
N ASP A 105 -6.15 5.20 9.73
CA ASP A 105 -6.72 5.35 11.07
C ASP A 105 -8.10 4.70 11.18
N SER A 106 -9.00 5.03 10.25
CA SER A 106 -10.36 4.46 10.23
C SER A 106 -10.40 2.93 10.07
N ILE A 107 -9.46 2.35 9.33
CA ILE A 107 -9.39 0.89 9.11
C ILE A 107 -8.69 0.22 10.30
N CYS A 108 -7.58 0.79 10.75
CA CYS A 108 -6.78 0.29 11.85
C CYS A 108 -7.60 0.23 13.14
N ASN A 109 -8.43 1.23 13.39
CA ASN A 109 -9.22 1.32 14.62
C ASN A 109 -10.69 0.89 14.42
N SER A 110 -11.03 0.29 13.28
CA SER A 110 -12.37 -0.25 13.02
C SER A 110 -12.67 -1.46 13.92
N ARG A 111 -13.87 -1.47 14.51
CA ARG A 111 -14.38 -2.62 15.28
C ARG A 111 -14.40 -3.93 14.49
N TRP A 112 -14.65 -3.84 13.17
CA TRP A 112 -14.70 -4.99 12.26
C TRP A 112 -13.33 -5.67 12.13
N PHE A 113 -12.26 -4.92 12.36
CA PHE A 113 -10.89 -5.36 12.20
C PHE A 113 -10.14 -5.42 13.53
N SER A 114 -10.83 -5.40 14.66
CA SER A 114 -10.21 -5.37 16.00
C SER A 114 -9.15 -6.45 16.20
N LYS A 115 -9.39 -7.67 15.69
CA LYS A 115 -8.46 -8.81 15.74
C LYS A 115 -7.65 -9.03 14.46
N THR A 116 -7.86 -8.21 13.43
CA THR A 116 -7.22 -8.37 12.13
C THR A 116 -5.89 -7.62 12.11
N SER A 117 -4.81 -8.34 11.83
CA SER A 117 -3.48 -7.78 11.63
C SER A 117 -3.40 -7.00 10.31
N ILE A 118 -2.52 -6.01 10.25
CA ILE A 118 -2.35 -5.16 9.07
C ILE A 118 -0.93 -5.32 8.52
N ILE A 119 -0.82 -5.51 7.22
CA ILE A 119 0.43 -5.46 6.46
C ILE A 119 0.44 -4.11 5.72
N LEU A 120 1.28 -3.19 6.17
CA LEU A 120 1.42 -1.84 5.62
C LEU A 120 2.58 -1.78 4.64
N PHE A 121 2.27 -1.53 3.37
CA PHE A 121 3.25 -1.32 2.32
C PHE A 121 3.44 0.17 2.02
N LEU A 122 4.64 0.66 2.31
CA LEU A 122 5.11 1.99 1.92
C LEU A 122 5.70 1.90 0.51
N ASN A 123 4.83 2.00 -0.48
CA ASN A 123 5.10 1.75 -1.89
C ASN A 123 5.58 3.02 -2.62
N LYS A 124 6.21 2.83 -3.79
CA LYS A 124 6.84 3.87 -4.62
C LYS A 124 8.06 4.51 -3.95
N ILE A 125 8.85 3.71 -3.22
CA ILE A 125 10.08 4.17 -2.56
C ILE A 125 11.12 4.68 -3.58
N ASP A 126 11.12 4.14 -4.79
CA ASP A 126 11.89 4.61 -5.94
C ASP A 126 11.57 6.08 -6.25
N LEU A 127 10.29 6.40 -6.45
CA LEU A 127 9.86 7.77 -6.76
C LEU A 127 10.04 8.71 -5.56
N PHE A 128 9.92 8.18 -4.36
CA PHE A 128 10.15 8.94 -3.14
C PHE A 128 11.61 9.38 -3.01
N ARG A 129 12.57 8.45 -3.23
CA ARG A 129 14.02 8.73 -3.24
C ARG A 129 14.40 9.84 -4.21
N GLU A 130 13.86 9.81 -5.42
CA GLU A 130 14.13 10.82 -6.44
C GLU A 130 13.54 12.19 -6.10
N LYS A 131 12.46 12.22 -5.33
CA LYS A 131 11.66 13.42 -5.08
C LYS A 131 12.12 14.19 -3.86
N ILE A 132 12.52 13.53 -2.78
CA ILE A 132 12.90 14.18 -1.51
C ILE A 132 13.91 15.33 -1.69
N PRO A 133 14.96 15.21 -2.52
CA PRO A 133 15.90 16.32 -2.74
C PRO A 133 15.30 17.54 -3.45
N LYS A 134 14.22 17.35 -4.23
CA LYS A 134 13.59 18.38 -5.08
C LYS A 134 12.37 19.02 -4.42
N SER A 135 11.64 18.25 -3.62
CA SER A 135 10.44 18.67 -2.91
C SER A 135 10.57 18.23 -1.45
N PRO A 136 11.27 19.01 -0.60
CA PRO A 136 11.52 18.64 0.79
C PRO A 136 10.25 18.34 1.58
N LEU A 137 10.29 17.29 2.42
CA LEU A 137 9.12 16.82 3.16
C LEU A 137 8.62 17.85 4.20
N ASN A 138 9.51 18.66 4.76
CA ASN A 138 9.20 19.70 5.76
C ASN A 138 8.25 20.79 5.25
N LEU A 139 8.12 20.98 3.92
CA LEU A 139 7.16 21.91 3.32
C LEU A 139 5.71 21.43 3.47
N TYR A 140 5.50 20.13 3.63
CA TYR A 140 4.19 19.50 3.74
C TYR A 140 3.92 18.98 5.16
N PHE A 141 4.98 18.70 5.91
CA PHE A 141 4.95 18.20 7.28
C PHE A 141 5.82 19.09 8.17
N SER A 142 5.22 20.10 8.81
CA SER A 142 5.95 21.12 9.56
C SER A 142 6.70 20.58 10.79
N ASP A 143 6.24 19.47 11.35
CA ASP A 143 6.84 18.74 12.46
C ASP A 143 8.05 17.87 12.05
N TYR A 144 8.27 17.64 10.75
CA TYR A 144 9.43 16.89 10.28
C TYR A 144 10.72 17.73 10.28
N LYS A 145 11.80 17.16 10.84
CA LYS A 145 13.11 17.84 11.03
C LYS A 145 14.30 17.10 10.40
N GLY A 146 14.06 16.01 9.66
CA GLY A 146 15.13 15.16 9.09
C GLY A 146 15.81 15.69 7.82
N GLY A 147 15.46 16.89 7.36
CA GLY A 147 16.07 17.49 6.16
C GLY A 147 15.70 16.75 4.87
N ASN A 148 16.66 16.60 3.94
CA ASN A 148 16.44 15.91 2.66
C ASN A 148 16.98 14.47 2.68
N ASP A 149 17.11 13.87 3.87
CA ASP A 149 17.53 12.49 4.02
C ASP A 149 16.34 11.54 3.78
N VAL A 150 16.50 10.62 2.82
CA VAL A 150 15.40 9.76 2.38
C VAL A 150 15.01 8.76 3.45
N ASP A 151 15.99 8.21 4.17
CA ASP A 151 15.72 7.20 5.20
C ASP A 151 15.00 7.85 6.39
N SER A 152 15.44 9.03 6.83
CA SER A 152 14.76 9.83 7.85
C SER A 152 13.34 10.23 7.43
N ALA A 153 13.14 10.59 6.16
CA ALA A 153 11.83 10.94 5.62
C ALA A 153 10.89 9.72 5.56
N GLY A 154 11.41 8.57 5.13
CA GLY A 154 10.68 7.31 5.07
C GLY A 154 10.28 6.82 6.47
N GLU A 155 11.23 6.84 7.42
CA GLU A 155 11.00 6.49 8.82
C GLU A 155 9.98 7.41 9.49
N TYR A 156 10.01 8.71 9.17
CA TYR A 156 9.01 9.65 9.66
C TYR A 156 7.60 9.29 9.17
N ILE A 157 7.42 9.01 7.88
CA ILE A 157 6.11 8.61 7.33
C ILE A 157 5.67 7.29 7.96
N LEU A 158 6.57 6.31 8.07
CA LEU A 158 6.31 5.03 8.72
C LEU A 158 5.78 5.22 10.15
N ARG A 159 6.46 6.02 10.96
CA ARG A 159 6.05 6.31 12.34
C ARG A 159 4.66 6.95 12.41
N ARG A 160 4.35 7.87 11.49
CA ARG A 160 3.03 8.50 11.43
C ARG A 160 1.90 7.50 11.20
N PHE A 161 2.14 6.43 10.42
CA PHE A 161 1.16 5.34 10.26
C PHE A 161 1.10 4.45 11.50
N VAL A 162 2.25 3.97 11.98
CA VAL A 162 2.30 3.05 13.13
C VAL A 162 1.71 3.69 14.39
N SER A 163 1.90 4.99 14.60
CA SER A 163 1.34 5.72 15.75
C SER A 163 -0.18 5.85 15.73
N LEU A 164 -0.85 5.56 14.61
CA LEU A 164 -2.31 5.56 14.52
C LEU A 164 -2.92 4.26 15.05
N ASN A 165 -2.12 3.20 15.25
CA ASN A 165 -2.63 1.98 15.87
C ASN A 165 -2.89 2.22 17.36
N GLN A 166 -4.17 2.19 17.76
CA GLN A 166 -4.57 2.40 19.15
C GLN A 166 -4.66 1.10 19.96
N SER A 167 -4.35 -0.05 19.33
CA SER A 167 -4.42 -1.37 19.95
C SER A 167 -3.04 -1.93 20.25
N ASP A 168 -2.79 -2.24 21.52
CA ASP A 168 -1.54 -2.86 21.99
C ASP A 168 -1.34 -4.30 21.47
N SER A 169 -2.44 -4.98 21.11
CA SER A 169 -2.41 -6.38 20.68
C SER A 169 -2.38 -6.56 19.16
N LYS A 170 -2.81 -5.53 18.41
CA LYS A 170 -2.83 -5.52 16.95
C LYS A 170 -1.42 -5.35 16.40
N GLN A 171 -1.04 -6.26 15.51
CA GLN A 171 0.24 -6.20 14.81
C GLN A 171 0.11 -5.44 13.49
N VAL A 172 1.06 -4.53 13.26
CA VAL A 172 1.23 -3.80 11.99
C VAL A 172 2.59 -4.15 11.41
N TYR A 173 2.60 -5.04 10.42
CA TYR A 173 3.80 -5.45 9.69
C TYR A 173 4.11 -4.43 8.61
N THR A 174 5.31 -3.85 8.62
CA THR A 174 5.63 -2.73 7.73
C THR A 174 6.73 -3.11 6.74
N HIS A 175 6.59 -2.65 5.50
CA HIS A 175 7.62 -2.89 4.48
C HIS A 175 7.65 -1.76 3.44
N PHE A 176 8.85 -1.27 3.13
CA PHE A 176 9.07 -0.36 2.00
C PHE A 176 9.13 -1.18 0.71
N THR A 177 8.35 -0.77 -0.28
CA THR A 177 8.19 -1.52 -1.52
C THR A 177 8.35 -0.64 -2.75
N CYS A 178 8.86 -1.24 -3.82
CA CYS A 178 8.75 -0.70 -5.17
C CYS A 178 7.92 -1.68 -5.97
N ALA A 179 6.82 -1.25 -6.61
CA ALA A 179 5.84 -2.12 -7.28
C ALA A 179 6.43 -3.13 -8.30
N THR A 180 7.66 -2.94 -8.78
CA THR A 180 8.36 -3.88 -9.66
C THR A 180 9.19 -4.93 -8.92
N ASP A 181 9.26 -4.87 -7.59
CA ASP A 181 9.98 -5.83 -6.76
C ASP A 181 9.15 -7.10 -6.57
N THR A 182 9.59 -8.18 -7.21
CA THR A 182 8.96 -9.50 -7.13
C THR A 182 9.12 -10.16 -5.76
N ASN A 183 9.95 -9.63 -4.86
CA ASN A 183 10.12 -10.18 -3.51
C ASN A 183 8.99 -9.78 -2.55
N GLN A 184 8.13 -8.83 -2.92
CA GLN A 184 7.00 -8.39 -2.08
C GLN A 184 6.08 -9.54 -1.68
N ILE A 185 5.80 -10.46 -2.61
CA ILE A 185 4.92 -11.60 -2.34
C ILE A 185 5.52 -12.49 -1.25
N LYS A 186 6.84 -12.69 -1.22
CA LYS A 186 7.49 -13.49 -0.18
C LYS A 186 7.27 -12.87 1.21
N PHE A 187 7.36 -11.54 1.30
CA PHE A 187 7.07 -10.83 2.55
C PHE A 187 5.61 -11.00 2.97
N VAL A 188 4.64 -10.83 2.05
CA VAL A 188 3.21 -11.02 2.35
C VAL A 188 2.98 -12.44 2.88
N MET A 189 3.53 -13.46 2.22
CA MET A 189 3.35 -14.85 2.63
C MET A 189 3.96 -15.13 4.01
N ALA A 190 5.16 -14.60 4.28
CA ALA A 190 5.81 -14.73 5.58
C ALA A 190 5.00 -14.06 6.70
N ALA A 191 4.51 -12.84 6.47
CA ALA A 191 3.68 -12.12 7.43
C ALA A 191 2.36 -12.84 7.71
N VAL A 192 1.68 -13.36 6.67
CA VAL A 192 0.44 -14.13 6.85
C VAL A 192 0.70 -15.42 7.66
N ASN A 193 1.79 -16.12 7.39
CA ASN A 193 2.14 -17.32 8.17
C ASN A 193 2.39 -16.99 9.65
N ASP A 194 3.12 -15.92 9.94
CA ASP A 194 3.34 -15.47 11.32
C ASP A 194 2.02 -15.11 12.02
N ILE A 195 1.12 -14.39 11.35
CA ILE A 195 -0.22 -14.05 11.87
C ILE A 195 -1.00 -15.32 12.23
N ILE A 196 -1.00 -16.33 11.35
CA ILE A 196 -1.69 -17.61 11.60
C ILE A 196 -1.08 -18.33 12.80
N VAL A 197 0.24 -18.40 12.88
CA VAL A 197 0.94 -19.04 14.00
C VAL A 197 0.65 -18.33 15.31
N GLN A 198 0.73 -16.99 15.35
CA GLN A 198 0.44 -16.21 16.55
C GLN A 198 -1.02 -16.37 17.00
N ASN A 199 -1.97 -16.40 16.08
CA ASN A 199 -3.38 -16.64 16.41
C ASN A 199 -3.57 -18.03 17.00
N ASN A 200 -2.98 -19.07 16.39
CA ASN A 200 -3.04 -20.43 16.92
C ASN A 200 -2.43 -20.53 18.32
N LEU A 201 -1.29 -19.86 18.58
CA LEU A 201 -0.63 -19.83 19.89
C LEU A 201 -1.48 -19.12 20.96
N ARG A 202 -2.15 -18.02 20.61
CA ARG A 202 -3.11 -17.33 21.50
C ARG A 202 -4.33 -18.21 21.81
N ASP A 203 -4.86 -18.90 20.80
CA ASP A 203 -6.05 -19.75 20.97
C ASP A 203 -5.80 -20.94 21.91
N ILE A 204 -4.55 -21.42 21.99
CA ILE A 204 -4.12 -22.47 22.93
C ILE A 204 -3.55 -21.92 24.25
N GLY A 205 -3.57 -20.59 24.45
CA GLY A 205 -3.19 -19.93 25.71
C GLY A 205 -1.70 -19.91 26.02
N LEU A 206 -0.83 -20.05 25.00
CA LEU A 206 0.63 -20.00 25.19
C LEU A 206 1.20 -18.57 25.21
N ILE A 207 0.46 -17.59 24.68
CA ILE A 207 0.79 -16.15 24.68
C ILE A 207 -0.47 -15.30 24.80
#